data_AF-A0A2Z5G000-F1
#
_entry.id   AF-A0A2Z5G000-F1
#
_cell.length_a   1.000
_cell.length_b   1.000
_cell.length_c   1.000
_cell.angle_alpha   90.00
_cell.angle_beta   90.00
_cell.angle_gamma   90.00
#
_symmetry.space_group_name_H-M   'P 1'
#
loop_
_entity.id
_entity.type
_entity.pdbx_description
1 polymer ?
#
loop_
_entity_poly.entity_id
_entity_poly.type
_entity_poly.pdbx_seq_one_letter_code
_entity_poly.pdbx_strand_id
1 'polypeptide(L)'
;MFGAEHYDHYTFLVAASDFTKGGGVEHHESSDERVATMACGMPYAIAAQIAFPDRQVIAVIGDGGFTMLMGEIITAVAYNLPIKLVIIKNNTLGQIKWEQMVFQGNPEYQCDLFPIDFVALAEAVGAKGIRMDDPRTAGAKFDEALAMPGPVIIEAVVDQFTAMLPAKIKADQAIKFSEALAKGEPNRIRIALTAAKDTVRQIV
;
A
#
# COMPACT_ATOMS: atom_id res chain seq x y z
N MET A 1 -25.49 -6.37 -0.48
CA MET A 1 -25.77 -7.74 0.01
C MET A 1 -24.99 -8.69 -0.88
N PHE A 2 -23.71 -8.91 -0.55
CA PHE A 2 -22.84 -9.88 -1.21
C PHE A 2 -22.38 -10.84 -0.11
N GLY A 3 -22.61 -12.14 -0.33
CA GLY A 3 -22.51 -13.19 0.68
C GLY A 3 -21.07 -13.50 1.07
N ALA A 4 -20.87 -13.74 2.36
CA ALA A 4 -19.59 -13.97 3.03
C ALA A 4 -19.04 -15.41 2.86
N GLU A 5 -19.53 -16.19 1.90
CA GLU A 5 -19.32 -17.66 1.87
C GLU A 5 -18.22 -18.13 0.90
N HIS A 6 -17.34 -17.26 0.40
CA HIS A 6 -16.30 -17.62 -0.59
C HIS A 6 -14.84 -17.25 -0.22
N TYR A 7 -14.55 -16.91 1.04
CA TYR A 7 -13.24 -16.34 1.41
C TYR A 7 -12.39 -17.17 2.40
N ASP A 8 -12.79 -18.40 2.72
CA ASP A 8 -12.14 -19.24 3.75
C ASP A 8 -10.76 -19.82 3.35
N HIS A 9 -10.21 -19.46 2.18
CA HIS A 9 -8.97 -20.03 1.63
C HIS A 9 -7.80 -19.03 1.47
N TYR A 10 -7.94 -17.79 1.94
CA TYR A 10 -6.93 -16.73 1.76
C TYR A 10 -6.14 -16.48 3.04
N THR A 11 -4.80 -16.47 2.96
CA THR A 11 -3.96 -15.89 4.00
C THR A 11 -3.55 -14.49 3.53
N PHE A 12 -4.17 -13.46 4.10
CA PHE A 12 -3.76 -12.09 3.89
C PHE A 12 -2.56 -11.78 4.77
N LEU A 13 -1.47 -11.33 4.16
CA LEU A 13 -0.28 -10.92 4.86
C LEU A 13 -0.12 -9.41 4.63
N VAL A 14 -0.74 -8.64 5.51
CA VAL A 14 -0.76 -7.18 5.41
C VAL A 14 0.51 -6.63 6.04
N ALA A 15 1.43 -6.13 5.22
CA ALA A 15 2.58 -5.35 5.66
C ALA A 15 2.29 -3.85 5.44
N ALA A 16 1.22 -3.36 6.06
CA ALA A 16 0.87 -1.94 6.11
C ALA A 16 0.04 -1.66 7.37
N SER A 17 0.39 -0.57 8.06
CA SER A 17 -0.24 -0.11 9.30
C SER A 17 -1.75 0.15 9.15
N ASP A 18 -2.51 -0.37 10.11
CA ASP A 18 -3.93 -0.12 10.42
C ASP A 18 -4.98 -0.46 9.35
N PHE A 19 -5.65 -1.61 9.52
CA PHE A 19 -7.07 -1.76 9.13
C PHE A 19 -7.82 -2.65 10.14
N THR A 20 -8.91 -2.13 10.69
CA THR A 20 -9.71 -2.75 11.75
C THR A 20 -10.61 -3.90 11.27
N LYS A 21 -10.54 -5.01 12.01
CA LYS A 21 -11.44 -6.19 12.13
C LYS A 21 -12.78 -6.16 11.39
N GLY A 22 -12.99 -7.18 10.55
CA GLY A 22 -14.33 -7.63 10.15
C GLY A 22 -14.34 -8.88 9.26
N GLY A 23 -14.60 -10.05 9.83
CA GLY A 23 -15.22 -11.21 9.15
C GLY A 23 -14.33 -12.39 8.77
N GLY A 24 -14.58 -13.56 9.39
CA GLY A 24 -14.46 -14.92 8.83
C GLY A 24 -13.10 -15.50 8.42
N VAL A 25 -12.14 -14.69 7.98
CA VAL A 25 -10.86 -15.16 7.42
C VAL A 25 -9.84 -15.31 8.55
N GLU A 26 -9.04 -16.40 8.53
CA GLU A 26 -7.83 -16.48 9.36
C GLU A 26 -6.81 -15.44 8.85
N HIS A 27 -6.92 -14.22 9.35
CA HIS A 27 -5.94 -13.16 9.12
C HIS A 27 -4.69 -13.46 9.96
N HIS A 28 -3.57 -13.76 9.31
CA HIS A 28 -2.26 -13.72 9.94
C HIS A 28 -1.61 -12.37 9.62
N GLU A 29 -1.83 -11.40 10.50
CA GLU A 29 -1.16 -10.10 10.45
C GLU A 29 0.28 -10.28 10.93
N SER A 30 1.25 -10.15 10.03
CA SER A 30 2.66 -10.01 10.40
C SER A 30 3.17 -8.65 9.95
N SER A 31 2.82 -7.64 10.74
CA SER A 31 3.39 -6.30 10.74
C SER A 31 4.64 -6.32 11.62
N ASP A 32 5.75 -5.69 11.20
CA ASP A 32 6.87 -5.43 12.11
C ASP A 32 6.51 -4.27 13.05
N GLU A 33 5.57 -4.49 13.96
CA GLU A 33 5.06 -3.44 14.87
C GLU A 33 6.09 -3.02 15.91
N ARG A 34 7.13 -3.84 16.12
CA ARG A 34 8.13 -3.61 17.16
C ARG A 34 9.29 -2.77 16.70
N VAL A 35 9.73 -2.95 15.46
CA VAL A 35 10.89 -2.22 14.89
C VAL A 35 10.47 -1.31 13.73
N ALA A 36 9.25 -1.47 13.19
CA ALA A 36 8.72 -0.70 12.07
C ALA A 36 9.63 -0.75 10.84
N THR A 37 10.22 -1.92 10.58
CA THR A 37 11.12 -2.11 9.43
C THR A 37 10.33 -1.99 8.12
N MET A 38 10.74 -1.03 7.31
CA MET A 38 10.29 -0.92 5.92
C MET A 38 10.71 -2.15 5.11
N ALA A 39 9.96 -2.46 4.05
CA ALA A 39 10.25 -3.53 3.10
C ALA A 39 10.04 -4.98 3.59
N CYS A 40 9.56 -5.20 4.82
CA CYS A 40 9.33 -6.55 5.36
C CYS A 40 8.25 -7.37 4.61
N GLY A 41 7.32 -6.71 3.92
CA GLY A 41 6.20 -7.40 3.27
C GLY A 41 6.59 -8.45 2.24
N MET A 42 7.61 -8.18 1.41
CA MET A 42 8.05 -9.11 0.38
C MET A 42 8.70 -10.39 0.95
N PRO A 43 9.71 -10.31 1.84
CA PRO A 43 10.28 -11.51 2.44
C PRO A 43 9.27 -12.27 3.32
N TYR A 44 8.34 -11.59 3.99
CA TYR A 44 7.29 -12.27 4.73
C TYR A 44 6.31 -13.02 3.82
N ALA A 45 5.96 -12.45 2.66
CA ALA A 45 5.12 -13.13 1.66
C ALA A 45 5.79 -14.41 1.14
N ILE A 46 7.10 -14.35 0.84
CA ILE A 46 7.88 -15.52 0.45
C ILE A 46 7.85 -16.58 1.55
N ALA A 47 8.16 -16.19 2.79
CA ALA A 47 8.18 -17.11 3.92
C ALA A 47 6.81 -17.77 4.15
N ALA A 48 5.73 -17.00 4.08
CA ALA A 48 4.37 -17.51 4.24
C ALA A 48 3.98 -18.46 3.10
N GLN A 49 4.34 -18.15 1.85
CA GLN A 49 4.01 -19.02 0.73
C GLN A 49 4.76 -20.36 0.80
N ILE A 50 5.99 -20.36 1.33
CA ILE A 50 6.76 -21.58 1.59
C ILE A 50 6.12 -22.38 2.74
N ALA A 51 5.69 -21.72 3.82
CA ALA A 51 5.08 -22.37 4.97
C ALA A 51 3.68 -22.93 4.66
N PHE A 52 2.93 -22.26 3.78
CA PHE A 52 1.55 -22.60 3.41
C PHE A 52 1.40 -22.69 1.89
N PRO A 53 1.95 -23.73 1.23
CA PRO A 53 2.03 -23.82 -0.24
C PRO A 53 0.66 -23.85 -0.93
N ASP A 54 -0.36 -24.40 -0.27
CA ASP A 54 -1.71 -24.54 -0.83
C ASP A 54 -2.62 -23.32 -0.56
N ARG A 55 -2.14 -22.34 0.22
CA ARG A 55 -2.90 -21.12 0.51
C ARG A 55 -2.45 -20.00 -0.41
N GLN A 56 -3.41 -19.17 -0.83
CA GLN A 56 -3.09 -17.95 -1.57
C GLN A 56 -2.54 -16.90 -0.59
N VAL A 57 -1.33 -16.42 -0.87
CA VAL A 57 -0.67 -15.36 -0.11
C VAL A 57 -0.75 -14.05 -0.87
N ILE A 58 -1.35 -13.05 -0.22
CA ILE A 58 -1.46 -11.68 -0.76
C ILE A 58 -0.71 -10.75 0.18
N ALA A 59 0.23 -9.98 -0.36
CA ALA A 59 0.97 -8.97 0.37
C ALA A 59 0.64 -7.56 -0.12
N VAL A 60 0.25 -6.68 0.80
CA VAL A 60 0.01 -5.26 0.52
C VAL A 60 1.22 -4.47 1.00
N ILE A 61 1.88 -3.75 0.08
CA ILE A 61 3.17 -3.11 0.31
C ILE A 61 3.15 -1.70 -0.31
N GLY A 62 3.75 -0.71 0.35
CA GLY A 62 4.00 0.59 -0.28
C GLY A 62 5.12 0.52 -1.32
N ASP A 63 5.07 1.33 -2.36
CA ASP A 63 6.12 1.44 -3.38
C ASP A 63 7.51 1.71 -2.78
N GLY A 64 7.64 2.64 -1.84
CA GLY A 64 8.90 2.92 -1.14
C GLY A 64 9.47 1.67 -0.45
N GLY A 65 8.62 0.92 0.26
CA GLY A 65 9.04 -0.32 0.91
C GLY A 65 9.42 -1.40 -0.11
N PHE A 66 8.65 -1.55 -1.18
CA PHE A 66 8.95 -2.53 -2.22
C PHE A 66 10.29 -2.23 -2.90
N THR A 67 10.58 -0.97 -3.24
CA THR A 67 11.83 -0.59 -3.92
C THR A 67 13.10 -0.95 -3.16
N MET A 68 13.06 -1.01 -1.84
CA MET A 68 14.23 -1.37 -1.02
C MET A 68 14.66 -2.83 -1.21
N LEU A 69 13.70 -3.75 -1.42
CA LEU A 69 13.94 -5.19 -1.56
C LEU A 69 13.31 -5.77 -2.83
N MET A 70 13.13 -4.96 -3.88
CA MET A 70 12.42 -5.37 -5.10
C MET A 70 13.08 -6.55 -5.82
N GLY A 71 14.39 -6.77 -5.60
CA GLY A 71 15.11 -7.92 -6.16
C GLY A 71 14.57 -9.28 -5.72
N GLU A 72 13.89 -9.36 -4.57
CA GLU A 72 13.29 -10.60 -4.06
C GLU A 72 12.18 -11.16 -4.96
N ILE A 73 11.66 -10.38 -5.91
CA ILE A 73 10.74 -10.90 -6.93
C ILE A 73 11.38 -12.01 -7.74
N ILE A 74 12.70 -11.94 -7.96
CA ILE A 74 13.46 -12.97 -8.67
C ILE A 74 13.43 -14.27 -7.87
N THR A 75 13.53 -14.20 -6.54
CA THR A 75 13.37 -15.36 -5.66
C THR A 75 12.00 -15.99 -5.84
N ALA A 76 10.93 -15.20 -5.77
CA ALA A 76 9.56 -15.71 -5.95
C ALA A 76 9.37 -16.40 -7.32
N VAL A 77 9.94 -15.83 -8.39
CA VAL A 77 9.91 -16.43 -9.73
C VAL A 77 10.73 -17.72 -9.78
N ALA A 78 11.96 -17.72 -9.26
CA ALA A 78 12.86 -18.88 -9.31
C ALA A 78 12.28 -20.11 -8.58
N TYR A 79 11.55 -19.89 -7.49
CA TYR A 79 10.88 -20.94 -6.73
C TYR A 79 9.41 -21.15 -7.13
N ASN A 80 8.93 -20.49 -8.19
CA ASN A 80 7.55 -20.56 -8.69
C ASN A 80 6.49 -20.34 -7.59
N LEU A 81 6.74 -19.38 -6.70
CA LEU A 81 5.87 -19.06 -5.57
C LEU A 81 4.70 -18.19 -6.06
N PRO A 82 3.43 -18.64 -5.91
CA PRO A 82 2.27 -17.94 -6.47
C PRO A 82 1.80 -16.73 -5.65
N ILE A 83 2.73 -15.94 -5.10
CA ILE A 83 2.44 -14.76 -4.27
C ILE A 83 1.80 -13.64 -5.09
N LYS A 84 0.86 -12.91 -4.47
CA LYS A 84 0.20 -11.73 -5.05
C LYS A 84 0.66 -10.48 -4.34
N LEU A 85 1.38 -9.60 -5.03
CA LEU A 85 1.98 -8.40 -4.46
C LEU A 85 1.18 -7.17 -4.89
N VAL A 86 0.40 -6.61 -3.97
CA VAL A 86 -0.33 -5.36 -4.17
C VAL A 86 0.58 -4.20 -3.75
N ILE A 87 1.11 -3.48 -4.72
CA ILE A 87 1.96 -2.32 -4.51
C ILE A 87 1.08 -1.07 -4.54
N ILE A 88 0.96 -0.39 -3.41
CA ILE A 88 0.33 0.92 -3.33
C ILE A 88 1.34 1.95 -3.85
N LYS A 89 1.11 2.41 -5.08
CA LYS A 89 2.01 3.32 -5.80
C LYS A 89 1.49 4.74 -5.76
N ASN A 90 2.19 5.59 -5.02
CA ASN A 90 1.93 7.02 -4.89
C ASN A 90 3.18 7.87 -5.21
N ASN A 91 4.31 7.22 -5.52
CA ASN A 91 5.63 7.80 -5.75
C ASN A 91 6.12 8.71 -4.61
N THR A 92 5.74 8.42 -3.36
CA THR A 92 6.15 9.20 -2.20
C THR A 92 6.24 8.38 -0.92
N LEU A 93 7.15 8.76 -0.01
CA LEU A 93 7.18 8.26 1.36
C LEU A 93 6.05 8.91 2.18
N GLY A 94 4.81 8.50 1.92
CA GLY A 94 3.61 9.15 2.44
C GLY A 94 3.60 9.34 3.95
N GLN A 95 3.97 8.33 4.73
CA GLN A 95 4.02 8.44 6.20
C GLN A 95 5.02 9.50 6.68
N ILE A 96 6.22 9.55 6.08
CA ILE A 96 7.25 10.52 6.43
C ILE A 96 6.84 11.93 6.02
N LYS A 97 6.27 12.09 4.83
CA LYS A 97 5.71 13.35 4.34
C LYS A 97 4.67 13.89 5.32
N TRP A 98 3.70 13.06 5.68
CA TRP A 98 2.64 13.44 6.62
C TRP A 98 3.19 13.74 8.02
N GLU A 99 4.24 13.03 8.45
CA GLU A 99 4.86 13.30 9.74
C GLU A 99 5.52 14.67 9.80
N GLN A 100 6.28 15.04 8.77
CA GLN A 100 6.90 16.35 8.66
C GLN A 100 5.85 17.47 8.68
N MET A 101 4.75 17.30 7.95
CA MET A 101 3.70 18.31 7.83
C MET A 101 2.83 18.43 9.08
N VAL A 102 2.30 17.30 9.59
CA VAL A 102 1.27 17.30 10.66
C VAL A 102 1.88 17.32 12.05
N PHE A 103 3.02 16.64 12.27
CA PHE A 103 3.63 16.57 13.60
C PHE A 103 4.74 17.59 13.81
N GLN A 104 5.45 17.99 12.76
CA GLN A 104 6.56 18.95 12.88
C GLN A 104 6.22 20.35 12.32
N GLY A 105 5.14 20.49 11.54
CA GLY A 105 4.76 21.76 10.93
C GLY A 105 5.79 22.26 9.91
N ASN A 106 6.54 21.34 9.31
CA ASN A 106 7.56 21.61 8.31
C ASN A 106 7.06 21.23 6.92
N PRO A 107 7.48 21.94 5.85
CA PRO A 107 7.27 21.48 4.49
C PRO A 107 7.92 20.11 4.24
N GLU A 108 7.41 19.39 3.25
CA GLU A 108 7.99 18.12 2.81
C GLU A 108 9.45 18.30 2.37
N TYR A 109 10.28 17.32 2.74
CA TYR A 109 11.69 17.27 2.36
C TYR A 109 12.12 15.84 2.05
N GLN A 110 12.65 15.61 0.85
CA GLN A 110 13.19 14.34 0.37
C GLN A 110 12.23 13.14 0.54
N CYS A 111 10.94 13.36 0.30
CA CYS A 111 9.91 12.32 0.37
C CYS A 111 9.48 11.80 -1.01
N ASP A 112 9.99 12.37 -2.10
CA ASP A 112 9.68 11.95 -3.47
C ASP A 112 10.43 10.66 -3.84
N LEU A 113 9.74 9.75 -4.53
CA LEU A 113 10.33 8.53 -5.07
C LEU A 113 10.42 8.60 -6.59
N PHE A 114 11.45 7.95 -7.16
CA PHE A 114 11.54 7.78 -8.60
C PHE A 114 10.37 6.91 -9.11
N PRO A 115 9.62 7.32 -10.15
CA PRO A 115 8.41 6.62 -10.59
C PRO A 115 8.75 5.37 -11.41
N ILE A 116 9.15 4.30 -10.73
CA ILE A 116 9.49 3.00 -11.34
C ILE A 116 8.23 2.37 -11.94
N ASP A 117 8.34 1.80 -13.15
CA ASP A 117 7.29 0.96 -13.71
C ASP A 117 7.40 -0.47 -13.15
N PHE A 118 6.57 -0.81 -12.16
CA PHE A 118 6.62 -2.12 -11.52
C PHE A 118 6.01 -3.23 -12.38
N VAL A 119 5.11 -2.88 -13.31
CA VAL A 119 4.56 -3.85 -14.28
C VAL A 119 5.65 -4.28 -15.25
N ALA A 120 6.39 -3.32 -15.80
CA ALA A 120 7.54 -3.62 -16.66
C ALA A 120 8.63 -4.41 -15.92
N LEU A 121 8.89 -4.08 -14.65
CA LEU A 121 9.80 -4.85 -13.80
C LEU A 121 9.33 -6.31 -13.66
N ALA A 122 8.04 -6.53 -13.38
CA ALA A 122 7.47 -7.87 -13.22
C ALA A 122 7.68 -8.71 -14.49
N GLU A 123 7.38 -8.13 -15.66
CA GLU A 123 7.55 -8.79 -16.95
C GLU A 123 9.02 -9.11 -17.23
N ALA A 124 9.94 -8.19 -16.91
CA ALA A 124 11.37 -8.35 -17.15
C ALA A 124 12.00 -9.51 -16.36
N VAL A 125 11.44 -9.86 -15.21
CA VAL A 125 11.93 -10.93 -14.32
C VAL A 125 11.12 -12.22 -14.43
N GLY A 126 10.12 -12.29 -15.31
CA GLY A 126 9.30 -13.49 -15.54
C GLY A 126 8.08 -13.62 -14.62
N ALA A 127 7.72 -12.58 -13.87
CA ALA A 127 6.46 -12.48 -13.15
C ALA A 127 5.35 -11.89 -14.04
N LYS A 128 4.11 -11.87 -13.55
CA LYS A 128 2.99 -11.15 -14.19
C LYS A 128 2.84 -9.77 -13.57
N GLY A 129 2.49 -8.77 -14.38
CA GLY A 129 2.23 -7.41 -13.93
C GLY A 129 0.84 -6.93 -14.35
N ILE A 130 0.10 -6.30 -13.43
CA ILE A 130 -1.19 -5.65 -13.69
C ILE A 130 -1.15 -4.23 -13.12
N ARG A 131 -1.57 -3.25 -13.93
CA ARG A 131 -1.75 -1.85 -13.49
C ARG A 131 -3.21 -1.57 -13.18
N MET A 132 -3.49 -1.14 -11.96
CA MET A 132 -4.79 -0.68 -11.47
C MET A 132 -4.75 0.84 -11.26
N ASP A 133 -5.28 1.59 -12.21
CA ASP A 133 -5.25 3.05 -12.30
C ASP A 133 -6.63 3.71 -12.42
N ASP A 134 -7.69 2.91 -12.64
CA ASP A 134 -9.08 3.37 -12.67
C ASP A 134 -9.92 2.62 -11.63
N PRO A 135 -10.49 3.31 -10.63
CA PRO A 135 -11.31 2.68 -9.59
C PRO A 135 -12.53 1.93 -10.13
N ARG A 136 -13.04 2.29 -11.32
CA ARG A 136 -14.18 1.61 -11.95
C ARG A 136 -13.82 0.22 -12.47
N THR A 137 -12.55 0.00 -12.79
CA THR A 137 -12.03 -1.28 -13.31
C THR A 137 -11.21 -2.05 -12.27
N ALA A 138 -10.90 -1.41 -11.14
CA ALA A 138 -10.06 -1.94 -10.08
C ALA A 138 -10.51 -3.31 -9.58
N GLY A 139 -11.81 -3.51 -9.32
CA GLY A 139 -12.32 -4.81 -8.86
C GLY A 139 -12.08 -5.94 -9.87
N ALA A 140 -12.43 -5.72 -11.14
CA ALA A 140 -12.25 -6.72 -12.19
C ALA A 140 -10.76 -7.05 -12.43
N LYS A 141 -9.88 -6.04 -12.43
CA LYS A 141 -8.43 -6.23 -12.55
C LYS A 141 -7.84 -6.96 -11.34
N PHE A 142 -8.39 -6.74 -10.15
CA PHE A 142 -7.96 -7.44 -8.94
C PHE A 142 -8.35 -8.92 -9.00
N ASP A 143 -9.58 -9.23 -9.37
CA ASP A 143 -10.05 -10.62 -9.55
C ASP A 143 -9.21 -11.36 -10.61
N GLU A 144 -8.89 -10.68 -11.72
CA GLU A 144 -7.99 -11.20 -12.75
C GLU A 144 -6.62 -11.54 -12.17
N ALA A 145 -6.03 -10.63 -11.38
CA ALA A 145 -4.72 -10.83 -10.77
C ALA A 145 -4.68 -12.01 -9.80
N LEU A 146 -5.73 -12.18 -8.99
CA LEU A 146 -5.83 -13.29 -8.04
C LEU A 146 -5.95 -14.65 -8.73
N ALA A 147 -6.57 -14.69 -9.92
CA ALA A 147 -6.74 -15.90 -10.72
C ALA A 147 -5.48 -16.30 -11.52
N MET A 148 -4.53 -15.39 -11.73
CA MET A 148 -3.31 -15.68 -12.50
C MET A 148 -2.41 -16.70 -11.80
N PRO A 149 -1.83 -17.68 -12.51
CA PRO A 149 -0.82 -18.57 -11.95
C PRO A 149 0.51 -17.85 -11.74
N GLY A 150 1.29 -18.30 -10.74
CA GLY A 150 2.62 -17.77 -10.44
C GLY A 150 2.61 -16.41 -9.71
N PRO A 151 3.79 -15.79 -9.54
CA PRO A 151 3.92 -14.51 -8.86
C PRO A 151 3.35 -13.37 -9.70
N VAL A 152 2.58 -12.48 -9.05
CA VAL A 152 1.91 -11.35 -9.70
C VAL A 152 2.21 -10.07 -8.95
N ILE A 153 2.63 -9.02 -9.67
CA ILE A 153 2.69 -7.65 -9.19
C ILE A 153 1.44 -6.91 -9.65
N ILE A 154 0.72 -6.34 -8.69
CA ILE A 154 -0.47 -5.52 -8.88
C ILE A 154 -0.06 -4.09 -8.49
N GLU A 155 0.19 -3.24 -9.47
CA GLU A 155 0.51 -1.83 -9.27
C GLU A 155 -0.79 -1.03 -9.11
N ALA A 156 -1.17 -0.73 -7.86
CA ALA A 156 -2.33 0.10 -7.54
C ALA A 156 -1.91 1.57 -7.47
N VAL A 157 -2.22 2.33 -8.52
CA VAL A 157 -1.91 3.75 -8.61
C VAL A 157 -2.90 4.54 -7.77
N VAL A 158 -2.40 5.28 -6.78
CA VAL A 158 -3.21 6.11 -5.90
C VAL A 158 -2.75 7.56 -5.91
N ASP A 159 -3.61 8.47 -5.47
CA ASP A 159 -3.28 9.90 -5.42
C ASP A 159 -2.29 10.18 -4.28
N GLN A 160 -1.13 10.70 -4.65
CA GLN A 160 -0.04 11.12 -3.76
C GLN A 160 -0.44 12.20 -2.75
N PHE A 161 -1.51 12.96 -3.03
CA PHE A 161 -1.99 14.04 -2.16
C PHE A 161 -3.10 13.61 -1.21
N THR A 162 -3.48 12.33 -1.23
CA THR A 162 -4.49 11.79 -0.30
C THR A 162 -4.02 11.96 1.13
N ALA A 163 -4.89 12.55 1.95
CA ALA A 163 -4.53 12.87 3.32
C ALA A 163 -4.64 11.65 4.24
N MET A 164 -3.52 11.30 4.90
CA MET A 164 -3.54 10.35 6.00
C MET A 164 -4.06 11.08 7.26
N LEU A 165 -5.38 11.29 7.30
CA LEU A 165 -6.02 11.93 8.43
C LEU A 165 -6.19 10.92 9.58
N PRO A 166 -5.69 11.22 10.79
CA PRO A 166 -6.00 10.40 11.95
C PRO A 166 -7.50 10.47 12.23
N ALA A 167 -8.09 9.38 12.72
CA ALA A 167 -9.52 9.30 13.06
C ALA A 167 -9.98 10.35 14.10
N LYS A 168 -9.02 10.95 14.84
CA LYS A 168 -9.24 12.12 15.70
C LYS A 168 -8.15 13.15 15.44
N ILE A 169 -8.49 14.23 14.74
CA ILE A 169 -7.58 15.36 14.56
C ILE A 169 -7.51 16.13 15.88
N LYS A 170 -6.34 16.16 16.51
CA LYS A 170 -6.12 17.02 17.68
C LYS A 170 -5.87 18.47 17.22
N ALA A 171 -6.26 19.45 18.04
CA ALA A 171 -6.17 20.87 17.69
C ALA A 171 -4.72 21.33 17.40
N ASP A 172 -3.74 20.77 18.09
CA ASP A 172 -2.31 21.00 17.87
C ASP A 172 -1.82 20.49 16.51
N GLN A 173 -2.30 19.32 16.06
CA GLN A 173 -2.00 18.77 14.75
C GLN A 173 -2.60 19.61 13.62
N ALA A 174 -3.80 20.15 13.80
CA ALA A 174 -4.42 21.06 12.85
C ALA A 174 -3.63 22.39 12.71
N ILE A 175 -3.13 22.92 13.82
CA ILE A 175 -2.28 24.13 13.82
C ILE A 175 -0.99 23.86 13.06
N LYS A 176 -0.27 22.78 13.39
CA LYS A 176 0.99 22.42 12.73
C LYS A 176 0.82 22.14 11.24
N PHE A 177 -0.24 21.43 10.85
CA PHE A 177 -0.58 21.23 9.44
C PHE A 177 -0.80 22.57 8.72
N SER A 178 -1.52 23.49 9.34
CA SER A 178 -1.73 24.84 8.80
C SER A 178 -0.42 25.63 8.69
N GLU A 179 0.47 25.50 9.67
CA GLU A 179 1.81 26.10 9.64
C GLU A 179 2.67 25.55 8.49
N ALA A 180 2.65 24.24 8.24
CA ALA A 180 3.38 23.62 7.13
C ALA A 180 2.90 24.20 5.77
N LEU A 181 1.57 24.30 5.58
CA LEU A 181 0.99 24.91 4.37
C LEU A 181 1.39 26.39 4.22
N ALA A 182 1.46 27.13 5.33
CA ALA A 182 1.85 28.54 5.34
C ALA A 182 3.35 28.75 5.08
N LYS A 183 4.21 27.83 5.56
CA LYS A 183 5.67 27.86 5.37
C LYS A 183 6.14 27.51 3.95
N GLY A 184 5.21 27.27 3.03
CA GLY A 184 5.52 27.12 1.60
C GLY A 184 5.51 25.68 1.10
N GLU A 185 4.73 24.79 1.72
CA GLU A 185 4.51 23.42 1.23
C GLU A 185 4.24 23.40 -0.29
N PRO A 186 5.02 22.62 -1.07
CA PRO A 186 4.72 22.35 -2.46
C PRO A 186 3.30 21.77 -2.62
N ASN A 187 2.57 22.20 -3.66
CA ASN A 187 1.21 21.68 -3.93
C ASN A 187 0.15 21.91 -2.81
N ARG A 188 0.36 22.86 -1.89
CA ARG A 188 -0.55 23.19 -0.77
C ARG A 188 -2.04 23.24 -1.10
N ILE A 189 -2.40 23.75 -2.29
CA ILE A 189 -3.80 23.89 -2.73
C ILE A 189 -4.43 22.52 -2.96
N ARG A 190 -3.72 21.60 -3.61
CA ARG A 190 -4.22 20.24 -3.89
C ARG A 190 -4.35 19.44 -2.60
N ILE A 191 -3.36 19.51 -1.73
CA ILE A 191 -3.38 18.82 -0.43
C ILE A 191 -4.58 19.30 0.42
N ALA A 192 -4.81 20.62 0.49
CA ALA A 192 -5.95 21.17 1.23
C ALA A 192 -7.31 20.74 0.63
N LEU A 193 -7.42 20.72 -0.70
CA LEU A 193 -8.64 20.28 -1.40
C LEU A 193 -8.93 18.80 -1.14
N THR A 194 -7.92 17.93 -1.22
CA THR A 194 -8.09 16.49 -0.97
C THR A 194 -8.45 16.22 0.48
N ALA A 195 -7.79 16.87 1.45
CA ALA A 195 -8.14 16.75 2.87
C ALA A 195 -9.59 17.18 3.16
N ALA A 196 -10.05 18.29 2.56
CA ALA A 196 -11.43 18.75 2.70
C ALA A 196 -12.43 17.77 2.08
N LYS A 197 -12.14 17.28 0.86
CA LYS A 197 -12.97 16.30 0.15
C LYS A 197 -13.12 15.00 0.93
N ASP A 198 -12.02 14.49 1.48
CA ASP A 198 -12.02 13.23 2.25
C ASP A 198 -12.79 13.39 3.57
N THR A 199 -12.65 14.53 4.25
CA THR A 199 -13.43 14.83 5.46
C THR A 199 -14.92 14.87 5.16
N VAL A 200 -15.34 15.52 4.07
CA VAL A 200 -16.76 15.55 3.66
C VAL A 200 -17.27 14.15 3.35
N ARG A 201 -16.47 13.32 2.67
CA ARG A 201 -16.82 11.93 2.34
C ARG A 201 -16.94 11.02 3.56
N GLN A 202 -16.28 11.34 4.68
CA GLN A 202 -16.40 10.58 5.93
C GLN A 202 -17.62 10.99 6.77
N ILE A 203 -18.20 12.17 6.52
CA ILE A 203 -19.35 12.70 7.27
C ILE A 203 -20.68 12.35 6.61
N VAL A 204 -20.70 12.16 5.29
CA VAL A 204 -21.88 11.84 4.46
C VAL A 204 -21.93 10.36 4.12
#